data_AF-A0A8C4KY80-F1
#
_entry.id   AF-A0A8C4KY80-F1
#
_cell.length_a   1.000
_cell.length_b   1.000
_cell.length_c   1.000
_cell.angle_alpha   90.00
_cell.angle_beta   90.00
_cell.angle_gamma   90.00
#
_symmetry.space_group_name_H-M   'P 1'
#
loop_
_entity.id
_entity.type
_entity.pdbx_description
1 polymer ?
#
loop_
_entity_poly.entity_id
_entity_poly.type
_entity_poly.pdbx_seq_one_letter_code
_entity_poly.pdbx_strand_id
1 'polypeptide(L)'
;MAGGEVAVAVGQPHLSRQDLANLDVTKLTPLSHEVISRQATINIAGNESCPQPQTSEHLAAIEIMKLKHILILQNKIELVKESQAKEQYEQILAFVQGKKH
;
A
#
# COMPACT_ATOMS: atom_id res chain seq x y z
N MET A 1 29.43 -16.78 -7.96
CA MET A 1 29.21 -16.07 -9.23
C MET A 1 27.73 -16.28 -9.57
N ALA A 2 26.81 -15.56 -8.93
CA ALA A 2 26.34 -14.20 -9.22
C ALA A 2 25.23 -14.16 -10.29
N GLY A 3 24.05 -13.66 -9.89
CA GLY A 3 22.92 -13.21 -10.73
C GLY A 3 21.94 -14.32 -11.13
N GLY A 4 20.68 -14.40 -10.70
CA GLY A 4 19.83 -13.40 -10.07
C GLY A 4 19.01 -12.60 -11.09
N GLU A 5 18.30 -13.24 -12.01
CA GLU A 5 17.26 -12.56 -12.82
C GLU A 5 15.89 -12.82 -12.20
N VAL A 6 15.38 -11.80 -11.53
CA VAL A 6 14.04 -11.75 -10.97
C VAL A 6 13.06 -11.67 -12.13
N ALA A 7 12.18 -12.66 -12.23
CA ALA A 7 11.04 -12.65 -13.14
C ALA A 7 10.24 -11.35 -12.96
N VAL A 8 10.38 -10.43 -13.91
CA VAL A 8 9.52 -9.25 -14.05
C VAL A 8 8.12 -9.79 -14.30
N ALA A 9 7.16 -9.40 -13.46
CA ALA A 9 5.77 -9.79 -13.61
C ALA A 9 5.25 -9.31 -14.98
N VAL A 10 5.21 -10.22 -15.95
CA VAL A 10 4.60 -10.02 -17.25
C VAL A 10 3.09 -10.14 -17.06
N GLY A 11 2.34 -9.08 -17.42
CA GLY A 11 1.00 -9.27 -17.96
C GLY A 11 -0.20 -8.87 -17.08
N GLN A 12 -0.27 -7.61 -16.64
CA GLN A 12 -1.57 -6.99 -16.36
C GLN A 12 -1.73 -5.78 -17.29
N PRO A 13 -2.62 -5.83 -18.30
CA PRO A 13 -2.73 -4.77 -19.33
C PRO A 13 -3.17 -3.42 -18.78
N HIS A 14 -3.73 -3.41 -17.55
CA HIS A 14 -4.19 -2.20 -16.87
C HIS A 14 -3.17 -1.60 -15.91
N LEU A 15 -2.03 -2.27 -15.68
CA LEU A 15 -0.99 -1.77 -14.79
C LEU A 15 0.20 -1.26 -15.59
N SER A 16 0.76 -0.14 -15.15
CA SER A 16 1.97 0.43 -15.70
C SER A 16 3.12 -0.56 -15.61
N ARG A 17 3.80 -0.80 -16.74
CA ARG A 17 5.00 -1.64 -16.76
C ARG A 17 6.12 -0.96 -15.97
N GLN A 18 6.62 -1.66 -14.95
CA GLN A 18 7.71 -1.18 -14.12
C GLN A 18 9.05 -1.73 -14.64
N ASP A 19 9.63 -1.07 -15.65
CA ASP A 19 10.95 -1.44 -16.18
C ASP A 19 12.06 -0.66 -15.47
N LEU A 20 12.86 -1.36 -14.65
CA LEU A 20 13.99 -0.78 -13.92
C LEU A 20 15.23 -0.59 -14.80
N ALA A 21 15.37 -1.33 -15.89
CA ALA A 21 16.59 -1.31 -16.71
C ALA A 21 16.69 -0.02 -17.55
N ASN A 22 15.53 0.53 -17.92
CA ASN A 22 15.42 1.75 -18.74
C ASN A 22 15.05 3.00 -17.91
N LEU A 23 15.03 2.90 -16.58
CA LEU A 23 14.60 3.98 -15.69
C LEU A 23 15.73 4.97 -15.40
N ASP A 24 15.60 6.22 -15.88
CA ASP A 24 16.52 7.30 -15.54
C ASP A 24 16.11 7.99 -14.23
N VAL A 25 16.76 7.60 -13.14
CA VAL A 25 16.49 8.11 -11.79
C VAL A 25 16.72 9.61 -11.63
N THR A 26 17.52 10.24 -12.49
CA THR A 26 17.84 11.67 -12.40
C THR A 26 16.70 12.57 -12.88
N LYS A 27 15.77 12.02 -13.68
CA LYS A 27 14.59 12.71 -14.22
C LYS A 27 13.32 12.46 -13.40
N LEU A 28 13.41 11.64 -12.36
CA LEU A 28 12.26 11.30 -11.54
C LEU A 28 11.89 12.45 -10.61
N THR A 29 10.59 12.71 -10.56
CA THR A 29 9.97 13.59 -9.56
C THR A 29 8.95 12.76 -8.77
N PRO A 30 8.49 13.24 -7.60
CA PRO A 30 7.41 12.59 -6.87
C PRO A 30 6.13 12.37 -7.69
N LEU A 31 5.92 13.17 -8.73
CA LEU A 31 4.74 13.14 -9.61
C LEU A 31 4.97 12.35 -10.91
N SER A 32 6.17 11.81 -11.13
CA SER A 32 6.46 11.00 -12.32
C SER A 32 5.64 9.71 -12.31
N HIS A 33 5.18 9.28 -13.47
CA HIS A 33 4.31 8.11 -13.62
C HIS A 33 4.94 6.83 -13.04
N GLU A 34 6.26 6.68 -13.20
CA GLU A 34 7.06 5.58 -12.70
C GLU A 34 7.11 5.53 -11.16
N VAL A 35 6.93 6.68 -10.51
CA VAL A 35 6.90 6.82 -9.05
C VAL A 35 5.48 6.63 -8.51
N ILE A 36 4.49 7.27 -9.13
CA ILE A 36 3.07 7.17 -8.71
C ILE A 36 2.56 5.73 -8.83
N SER A 37 2.92 5.02 -9.91
CA SER A 37 2.50 3.62 -10.15
C SER A 37 3.09 2.62 -9.14
N ARG A 38 4.01 3.05 -8.26
CA ARG A 38 4.65 2.26 -7.20
C ARG A 38 4.19 2.59 -5.79
N GLN A 39 3.20 3.48 -5.66
CA GLN A 39 2.65 3.89 -4.37
C GLN A 39 1.23 3.34 -4.22
N ALA A 40 0.90 2.90 -3.01
CA ALA A 40 -0.47 2.58 -2.64
C ALA A 40 -0.93 3.53 -1.54
N THR A 41 -2.15 4.04 -1.67
CA THR A 41 -2.83 4.78 -0.61
C THR A 41 -4.09 4.01 -0.22
N ILE A 42 -4.25 3.70 1.07
CA ILE A 42 -5.42 3.02 1.60
C ILE A 42 -6.16 4.00 2.50
N ASN A 43 -7.45 4.23 2.23
CA ASN A 43 -8.31 5.05 3.06
C ASN A 43 -9.17 4.13 3.94
N ILE A 44 -9.08 4.28 5.26
CA ILE A 44 -9.84 3.51 6.25
C ILE A 44 -10.73 4.49 7.02
N ALA A 45 -12.04 4.21 7.05
CA ALA A 45 -12.99 5.05 7.77
C ALA A 45 -12.83 4.88 9.28
N GLY A 46 -12.63 5.99 10.00
CA GLY A 46 -12.37 6.05 11.44
C GLY A 46 -13.49 5.51 12.31
N ASN A 47 -14.71 5.54 11.77
CA ASN A 47 -15.94 5.14 12.44
C ASN A 47 -16.29 3.65 12.27
N GLU A 48 -15.43 2.86 11.61
CA GLU A 48 -15.64 1.43 11.36
C GLU A 48 -14.58 0.59 12.09
N SER A 49 -14.90 -0.65 12.46
CA SER A 49 -13.89 -1.54 13.04
C SER A 49 -12.86 -1.96 12.00
N CYS A 50 -11.59 -2.09 12.40
CA CYS A 50 -10.52 -2.60 11.52
C CYS A 50 -10.04 -3.97 12.02
N PRO A 51 -9.83 -4.97 11.14
CA PRO A 51 -9.94 -4.91 9.66
C PRO A 51 -11.36 -5.17 9.13
N GLN A 52 -11.77 -4.40 8.11
CA GLN A 52 -12.92 -4.71 7.25
C GLN A 52 -12.51 -5.67 6.12
N PRO A 53 -13.45 -6.44 5.53
CA PRO A 53 -13.16 -7.34 4.41
C PRO A 53 -12.44 -6.67 3.23
N GLN A 54 -12.88 -5.46 2.85
CA GLN A 54 -12.25 -4.68 1.78
C GLN A 54 -10.83 -4.23 2.14
N THR A 55 -10.60 -3.80 3.38
CA THR A 55 -9.28 -3.41 3.87
C THR A 55 -8.29 -4.57 3.78
N SER A 56 -8.76 -5.78 4.13
CA SER A 56 -7.96 -7.00 4.01
C SER A 56 -7.65 -7.37 2.56
N GLU A 57 -8.63 -7.28 1.67
CA GLU A 57 -8.44 -7.57 0.24
C GLU A 57 -7.46 -6.59 -0.42
N HIS A 58 -7.62 -5.29 -0.14
CA HIS A 58 -6.70 -4.26 -0.65
C HIS A 58 -5.27 -4.46 -0.12
N LEU A 59 -5.09 -4.78 1.17
CA LEU A 59 -3.76 -5.02 1.73
C LEU A 59 -3.12 -6.28 1.12
N ALA A 60 -3.90 -7.34 0.89
CA ALA A 60 -3.42 -8.55 0.22
C ALA A 60 -2.97 -8.25 -1.23
N ALA A 61 -3.73 -7.43 -1.97
CA ALA A 61 -3.33 -7.01 -3.31
C ALA A 61 -2.01 -6.23 -3.30
N ILE A 62 -1.85 -5.33 -2.34
CA ILE A 62 -0.62 -4.54 -2.17
C ILE A 62 0.59 -5.42 -1.84
N GLU A 63 0.40 -6.45 -1.01
CA GLU A 63 1.42 -7.45 -0.69
C GLU A 63 1.83 -8.26 -1.94
N ILE A 64 0.85 -8.70 -2.75
CA ILE A 64 1.08 -9.39 -4.04
C ILE A 64 1.85 -8.50 -5.02
N MET A 65 1.51 -7.20 -5.08
CA MET A 65 2.19 -6.21 -5.92
C MET A 65 3.59 -5.82 -5.39
N LYS A 66 3.96 -6.28 -4.18
CA LYS A 66 5.25 -6.01 -3.53
C LYS A 66 5.56 -4.51 -3.39
N LEU A 67 4.53 -3.69 -3.16
CA LEU A 67 4.71 -2.26 -2.98
C LEU A 67 5.30 -2.00 -1.59
N LYS A 68 6.40 -1.23 -1.53
CA LYS A 68 7.06 -0.86 -0.27
C LYS A 68 6.52 0.44 0.33
N HIS A 69 5.96 1.29 -0.53
CA HIS A 69 5.50 2.62 -0.15
C HIS A 69 3.98 2.61 -0.05
N ILE A 70 3.50 2.41 1.18
CA ILE A 70 2.07 2.38 1.50
C ILE A 70 1.79 3.56 2.45
N LEU A 71 0.81 4.37 2.10
CA LEU A 71 0.26 5.40 2.98
C LEU A 71 -1.14 4.99 3.41
N ILE A 72 -1.36 4.89 4.72
CA ILE A 72 -2.68 4.59 5.27
C ILE A 72 -3.26 5.87 5.85
N LEU A 73 -4.47 6.22 5.41
CA LEU A 73 -5.19 7.42 5.81
C LEU A 73 -6.41 7.02 6.64
N GLN A 74 -6.47 7.50 7.88
CA GLN A 74 -7.65 7.36 8.73
C GLN A 74 -8.59 8.54 8.47
N ASN A 75 -9.70 8.27 7.77
CA ASN A 75 -10.66 9.27 7.35
C ASN A 75 -11.85 9.35 8.33
N LYS A 76 -12.70 10.38 8.21
CA LYS A 76 -13.88 10.55 9.08
C LYS A 76 -13.58 10.59 10.59
N ILE A 77 -12.38 11.06 10.98
CA ILE A 77 -11.97 11.13 12.39
C ILE A 77 -12.85 12.09 13.20
N GLU A 78 -13.49 13.04 12.55
CA GLU A 78 -14.42 13.99 13.14
C GLU A 78 -15.69 13.33 13.69
N LEU A 79 -16.00 12.11 13.25
CA LEU A 79 -17.18 11.34 13.69
C LEU A 79 -16.91 10.44 14.90
N VAL A 80 -15.66 10.36 15.37
CA VAL A 80 -15.27 9.46 16.47
C VAL A 80 -14.54 10.20 17.58
N LYS A 81 -14.59 9.61 18.79
CA LYS A 81 -13.82 10.11 19.93
C LYS A 81 -12.35 9.74 19.77
N GLU A 82 -11.46 10.56 20.35
CA GLU A 82 -10.01 10.34 20.30
C GLU A 82 -9.59 8.94 20.78
N SER A 83 -10.23 8.42 21.84
CA SER A 83 -9.95 7.08 22.35
C SER A 83 -10.24 5.99 21.31
N GLN A 84 -11.37 6.10 20.61
CA GLN A 84 -11.79 5.15 19.59
C GLN A 84 -10.90 5.26 18.34
N ALA A 85 -10.54 6.48 17.95
CA ALA A 85 -9.60 6.72 16.85
C ALA A 85 -8.23 6.09 17.13
N LYS A 86 -7.76 6.21 18.38
CA LYS A 86 -6.49 5.61 18.83
C LYS A 86 -6.55 4.09 18.88
N GLU A 87 -7.62 3.51 19.40
CA GLU A 87 -7.81 2.06 19.42
C GLU A 87 -7.81 1.49 17.99
N GLN A 88 -8.52 2.14 17.08
CA GLN A 88 -8.53 1.74 15.67
C GLN A 88 -7.14 1.88 15.02
N TYR A 89 -6.40 2.94 15.35
CA TYR A 89 -5.01 3.09 14.89
C TYR A 89 -4.13 1.92 15.33
N GLU A 90 -4.26 1.47 16.58
CA GLU A 90 -3.54 0.30 17.11
C GLU A 90 -3.95 -1.00 16.38
N GLN A 91 -5.23 -1.16 16.06
CA GLN A 91 -5.73 -2.29 15.25
C GLN A 91 -5.13 -2.27 13.83
N ILE A 92 -5.10 -1.11 13.17
CA ILE A 92 -4.49 -0.94 11.84
C ILE A 92 -3.01 -1.31 11.90
N LEU A 93 -2.27 -0.81 12.89
CA LEU A 93 -0.85 -1.15 13.07
C LEU A 93 -0.64 -2.65 13.26
N ALA A 94 -1.41 -3.29 14.14
CA ALA A 94 -1.31 -4.72 14.39
C ALA A 94 -1.58 -5.53 13.12
N PHE A 95 -2.60 -5.13 12.35
CA PHE A 95 -2.96 -5.78 11.10
C PHE A 95 -1.86 -5.66 10.05
N VAL A 96 -1.31 -4.47 9.83
CA VAL A 96 -0.23 -4.22 8.85
C VAL A 96 1.07 -4.89 9.24
N GLN A 97 1.36 -5.01 10.54
CA GLN A 97 2.53 -5.73 11.04
C GLN A 97 2.41 -7.26 10.94
N GLY A 98 1.29 -7.79 10.42
CA GLY A 98 1.08 -9.22 10.26
C GLY A 98 0.87 -9.96 11.58
N LYS A 99 0.51 -9.26 12.67
CA LYS A 99 -0.02 -9.91 13.88
C LYS A 99 -1.42 -10.44 13.56
N LYS A 100 -1.48 -11.58 12.87
CA LYS A 100 -2.71 -12.37 12.71
C LYS A 100 -3.13 -12.90 14.07
N HIS A 101 -4.39 -12.67 14.42
CA HIS A 101 -5.09 -13.48 15.41
C HIS A 101 -5.37 -14.88 14.85
#